data_AF-A0A2H0MND5-F1
#
_entry.id   AF-A0A2H0MND5-F1
#
_cell.length_a   1.000
_cell.length_b   1.000
_cell.length_c   1.000
_cell.angle_alpha   90.00
_cell.angle_beta   90.00
_cell.angle_gamma   90.00
#
_symmetry.space_group_name_H-M   'P 1'
#
loop_
_entity.id
_entity.type
_entity.pdbx_description
1 polymer ?
#
loop_
_entity_poly.entity_id
_entity_poly.type
_entity_poly.pdbx_seq_one_letter_code
_entity_poly.pdbx_strand_id
1 'polypeptide(L)'
;MPQYNVLIAAEYIDLNPDVKQEMFLRIEEHGFEKIPTVSAAWELACEANDETDAKDRALDAFVNVCRTYPFELRLVVQCGTSQVLRRKKKFEP
;
A
#
# COMPACT_ATOMS: atom_id res chain seq x y z
N MET A 1 19.05 -6.75 8.29
CA MET A 1 19.17 -6.29 6.89
C MET A 1 19.04 -4.77 6.87
N PRO A 2 19.41 -4.03 5.80
CA PRO A 2 19.13 -2.59 5.75
C PRO A 2 17.62 -2.33 5.90
N GLN A 3 17.29 -1.24 6.59
CA GLN A 3 15.91 -0.81 6.82
C GLN A 3 15.52 0.22 5.76
N TYR A 4 14.32 0.06 5.20
CA TYR A 4 13.77 0.90 4.15
C TYR A 4 12.41 1.45 4.56
N ASN A 5 12.14 2.69 4.17
CA ASN A 5 10.82 3.29 4.25
C ASN A 5 10.20 3.29 2.86
N VAL A 6 9.05 2.65 2.73
CA VAL A 6 8.34 2.49 1.47
C VAL A 6 7.04 3.29 1.51
N LEU A 7 6.93 4.27 0.62
CA LEU A 7 5.74 5.07 0.41
C LEU A 7 4.80 4.38 -0.60
N ILE A 8 3.55 4.17 -0.22
CA ILE A 8 2.46 3.73 -1.10
C ILE A 8 1.38 4.80 -1.12
N ALA A 9 1.14 5.40 -2.29
CA ALA A 9 -0.02 6.25 -2.53
C ALA A 9 -1.04 5.47 -3.37
N ALA A 10 -2.31 5.44 -2.96
CA ALA A 10 -3.36 4.65 -3.59
C ALA A 10 -4.60 5.48 -3.96
N GLU A 11 -5.28 5.09 -5.02
CA GLU A 11 -6.63 5.52 -5.38
C GLU A 11 -7.55 4.29 -5.29
N TYR A 12 -8.66 4.44 -4.55
CA TYR A 12 -9.66 3.39 -4.35
C TYR A 12 -10.95 3.80 -5.08
N ILE A 13 -11.30 3.06 -6.12
CA ILE A 13 -12.41 3.37 -7.01
C ILE A 13 -13.54 2.36 -6.75
N ASP A 14 -14.76 2.86 -6.62
CA ASP A 14 -15.98 2.08 -6.34
C ASP A 14 -15.95 1.30 -5.01
N LEU A 15 -15.12 1.72 -4.05
CA LEU A 15 -15.05 1.12 -2.72
C LEU A 15 -16.11 1.73 -1.79
N ASN A 16 -16.89 0.87 -1.13
CA ASN A 16 -17.85 1.28 -0.12
C ASN A 16 -17.15 2.04 1.05
N PRO A 17 -17.66 3.21 1.49
CA PRO A 17 -17.07 3.98 2.59
C PRO A 17 -16.90 3.23 3.92
N ASP A 18 -17.86 2.37 4.29
CA ASP A 18 -17.80 1.61 5.56
C ASP A 18 -16.67 0.57 5.49
N VAL A 19 -16.58 -0.11 4.34
CA VAL A 19 -15.50 -1.05 4.02
C VAL A 19 -14.14 -0.36 3.99
N LYS A 20 -14.09 0.88 3.49
CA LYS A 20 -12.84 1.65 3.45
C LYS A 20 -12.28 1.91 4.84
N GLN A 21 -13.12 2.21 5.82
CA GLN A 21 -12.67 2.41 7.21
C GLN A 21 -12.09 1.13 7.80
N GLU A 22 -12.80 0.00 7.65
CA GLU A 22 -12.32 -1.31 8.11
C GLU A 22 -10.99 -1.68 7.43
N MET A 23 -10.88 -1.51 6.12
CA MET A 23 -9.67 -1.79 5.35
C MET A 23 -8.49 -0.93 5.82
N PHE A 24 -8.72 0.35 6.15
CA PHE A 24 -7.67 1.25 6.62
C PHE A 24 -7.14 0.83 7.99
N LEU A 25 -8.02 0.43 8.92
CA LEU A 25 -7.62 -0.14 10.20
C LEU A 25 -6.76 -1.39 10.00
N ARG A 26 -7.17 -2.28 9.09
CA ARG A 26 -6.39 -3.49 8.79
C ARG A 26 -5.04 -3.18 8.15
N ILE A 27 -4.92 -2.12 7.36
CA ILE A 27 -3.63 -1.66 6.81
C ILE A 27 -2.72 -1.19 7.95
N GLU A 28 -3.25 -0.41 8.89
CA GLU A 28 -2.52 0.05 10.08
C GLU A 28 -2.04 -1.12 10.96
N GLU A 29 -2.88 -2.15 11.15
CA GLU A 29 -2.52 -3.37 11.88
C GLU A 29 -1.34 -4.15 11.23
N HIS A 30 -1.11 -3.97 9.93
CA HIS A 30 0.02 -4.56 9.21
C HIS A 30 1.31 -3.71 9.28
N GLY A 31 1.31 -2.67 10.11
CA GLY A 31 2.48 -1.81 10.34
C GLY A 31 2.63 -0.66 9.33
N PHE A 32 1.59 -0.38 8.54
CA PHE A 32 1.58 0.79 7.67
C PHE A 32 1.13 2.02 8.44
N GLU A 33 1.88 3.10 8.32
CA GLU A 33 1.54 4.38 8.92
C GLU A 33 0.86 5.29 7.89
N LYS A 34 -0.29 5.85 8.24
CA LYS A 34 -1.00 6.78 7.36
C LYS A 34 -0.34 8.15 7.37
N ILE A 35 -0.17 8.76 6.19
CA ILE A 35 0.28 10.15 6.09
C ILE A 35 -0.93 11.08 6.32
N PRO A 36 -1.00 11.86 7.42
CA PRO A 36 -2.22 12.59 7.79
C PRO A 36 -2.65 13.63 6.75
N THR A 37 -1.70 14.17 5.99
CA THR A 37 -1.93 15.20 4.97
C THR A 37 -2.41 14.64 3.63
N VAL A 38 -2.33 13.31 3.42
CA VAL A 38 -2.70 12.65 2.16
C VAL A 38 -3.62 11.47 2.45
N SER A 39 -4.88 11.59 2.02
CA SER A 39 -5.98 10.70 2.43
C SER A 39 -5.80 9.21 2.13
N ALA A 40 -4.88 8.87 1.23
CA ALA A 40 -4.63 7.52 0.75
C ALA A 40 -3.13 7.23 0.53
N ALA A 41 -2.26 7.85 1.34
CA ALA A 41 -0.84 7.53 1.34
C ALA A 41 -0.42 6.87 2.66
N TRP A 42 0.46 5.88 2.53
CA TRP A 42 0.89 4.98 3.58
C TRP A 42 2.40 4.80 3.52
N GLU A 43 3.04 4.68 4.67
CA GLU A 43 4.45 4.36 4.79
C GLU A 43 4.63 3.02 5.50
N LEU A 44 5.52 2.17 5.00
CA LEU A 44 5.94 0.94 5.66
C LEU A 44 7.44 0.97 5.88
N ALA A 45 7.86 0.85 7.13
CA ALA A 45 9.24 0.56 7.46
C ALA A 45 9.47 -0.96 7.43
N CYS A 46 10.37 -1.44 6.57
CA CYS A 46 10.67 -2.87 6.47
C CYS A 46 12.16 -3.17 6.25
N GLU A 47 12.59 -4.35 6.68
CA GLU A 47 13.90 -4.89 6.34
C GLU A 47 13.84 -5.60 4.98
N ALA A 48 14.77 -5.26 4.09
CA ALA A 48 14.88 -5.84 2.76
C ALA A 48 16.34 -5.89 2.28
N ASN A 49 16.60 -6.56 1.16
CA ASN A 49 17.94 -6.63 0.57
C ASN A 49 18.31 -5.37 -0.22
N ASP A 50 17.33 -4.79 -0.92
CA ASP A 50 17.46 -3.56 -1.69
C ASP A 50 16.09 -2.82 -1.81
N GLU A 51 16.08 -1.66 -2.45
CA GLU A 51 14.87 -0.86 -2.62
C GLU A 51 13.79 -1.56 -3.48
N THR A 52 14.16 -2.50 -4.37
CA THR A 52 13.19 -3.26 -5.19
C THR A 52 12.49 -4.30 -4.33
N ASP A 53 13.25 -5.10 -3.59
CA ASP A 53 12.73 -6.06 -2.62
C ASP A 53 11.81 -5.38 -1.58
N ALA A 54 12.21 -4.21 -1.07
CA ALA A 54 11.39 -3.42 -0.16
C ALA A 54 10.02 -3.05 -0.76
N LYS A 55 10.02 -2.53 -2.01
CA LYS A 55 8.79 -2.17 -2.72
C LYS A 55 7.88 -3.36 -3.00
N ASP A 56 8.44 -4.49 -3.42
CA ASP A 56 7.68 -5.70 -3.71
C ASP A 56 7.02 -6.25 -2.43
N ARG A 57 7.76 -6.30 -1.31
CA ARG A 57 7.22 -6.69 0.00
C ARG A 57 6.07 -5.79 0.45
N ALA A 58 6.28 -4.48 0.39
CA ALA A 58 5.26 -3.51 0.80
C ALA A 58 4.01 -3.63 -0.10
N LEU A 59 4.21 -3.79 -1.41
CA LEU A 59 3.14 -3.95 -2.37
C LEU A 59 2.32 -5.21 -2.10
N ASP A 60 2.98 -6.35 -1.87
CA ASP A 60 2.30 -7.62 -1.62
C ASP A 60 1.52 -7.59 -0.30
N ALA A 61 2.12 -7.05 0.76
CA ALA A 61 1.43 -6.85 2.04
C ALA A 61 0.18 -5.97 1.87
N PHE A 62 0.33 -4.82 1.21
CA PHE A 62 -0.76 -3.87 0.97
C PHE A 62 -1.90 -4.47 0.13
N VAL A 63 -1.55 -5.14 -0.97
CA VAL A 63 -2.51 -5.79 -1.87
C VAL A 63 -3.23 -6.95 -1.18
N ASN A 64 -2.56 -7.69 -0.30
CA ASN A 64 -3.17 -8.79 0.45
C ASN A 64 -4.23 -8.31 1.45
N VAL A 65 -4.09 -7.10 2.00
CA VAL A 65 -5.15 -6.47 2.81
C VAL A 65 -6.28 -5.95 1.91
N CYS A 66 -5.92 -5.28 0.82
CA CYS A 66 -6.91 -4.68 -0.10
C CYS A 66 -7.80 -5.72 -0.80
N ARG A 67 -7.26 -6.88 -1.19
CA ARG A 67 -7.99 -7.88 -1.99
C ARG A 67 -9.22 -8.49 -1.31
N THR A 68 -9.44 -8.20 -0.03
CA THR A 68 -10.57 -8.73 0.73
C THR A 68 -11.93 -8.18 0.27
N TYR A 69 -11.94 -7.13 -0.57
CA TYR A 69 -13.16 -6.50 -1.04
C TYR A 69 -13.12 -6.22 -2.55
N PRO A 70 -14.27 -6.22 -3.25
CA PRO A 70 -14.33 -5.92 -4.67
C PRO A 70 -14.25 -4.41 -4.91
N PHE A 71 -13.19 -3.96 -5.59
CA PHE A 71 -13.00 -2.57 -6.02
C PHE A 71 -11.84 -2.47 -7.04
N GLU A 72 -11.65 -1.29 -7.65
CA GLU A 72 -10.44 -1.01 -8.46
C GLU A 72 -9.41 -0.23 -7.63
N LEU A 73 -8.21 -0.80 -7.53
CA LEU A 73 -7.05 -0.22 -6.86
C LEU A 73 -6.04 0.29 -7.89
N ARG A 74 -5.64 1.55 -7.75
CA ARG A 74 -4.47 2.10 -8.45
C ARG A 74 -3.49 2.59 -7.41
N LEU A 75 -2.20 2.36 -7.63
CA LEU A 75 -1.18 2.73 -6.65
C LEU A 75 0.13 3.14 -7.29
N VAL A 76 0.87 3.92 -6.51
CA VAL A 76 2.23 4.37 -6.76
C VAL A 76 3.06 3.97 -5.54
N VAL A 77 4.14 3.23 -5.75
CA VAL A 77 5.07 2.80 -4.71
C VAL A 77 6.45 3.42 -4.96
N GLN A 78 7.04 3.99 -3.91
CA GLN A 78 8.37 4.58 -3.96
C GLN A 78 9.15 4.22 -2.69
N CYS A 79 10.44 3.96 -2.86
CA CYS A 79 11.38 3.71 -1.79
C CYS A 79 12.69 4.39 -2.20
N GLY A 80 13.27 5.22 -1.32
CA GLY A 80 14.55 5.88 -1.58
C GLY A 80 14.61 6.64 -2.91
N THR A 81 15.65 6.39 -3.70
CA THR A 81 15.91 7.11 -4.97
C THR A 81 15.68 6.28 -6.23
N SER A 82 15.31 5.01 -6.08
CA SER A 82 15.01 4.13 -7.21
C SER A 82 13.71 4.50 -7.94
N GLN A 83 13.46 3.78 -9.03
CA GLN A 83 12.31 3.98 -9.89
C GLN A 83 10.99 3.86 -9.12
N VAL A 84 10.05 4.74 -9.46
CA VAL A 84 8.68 4.69 -8.96
C VAL A 84 7.93 3.54 -9.63
N LEU A 85 7.33 2.66 -8.83
CA LEU A 85 6.49 1.57 -9.31
C LEU A 85 5.04 2.04 -9.39
N ARG A 86 4.35 1.72 -10.48
CA ARG A 86 2.92 2.00 -10.65
C ARG A 86 2.17 0.71 -10.90
N ARG A 87 1.03 0.51 -10.25
CA ARG A 87 0.20 -0.68 -10.44
C ARG A 87 -1.29 -0.32 -10.48
N LYS A 88 -2.02 -1.02 -11.34
CA LYS A 88 -3.48 -1.03 -11.39
C LYS A 88 -3.95 -2.47 -11.20
N LYS A 89 -4.95 -2.68 -10.35
CA LYS A 89 -5.53 -4.00 -10.07
C LYS A 89 -7.02 -3.85 -9.81
N LYS A 90 -7.84 -4.70 -10.42
CA LYS A 90 -9.26 -4.84 -10.10
C LYS A 90 -9.46 -6.09 -9.27
N PHE A 91 -10.18 -5.98 -8.16
CA PHE A 91 -10.56 -7.11 -7.32
C PHE A 91 -12.00 -7.49 -7.67
N GLU A 92 -12.21 -8.77 -7.92
CA GLU A 92 -13.53 -9.35 -8.20
C GLU A 92 -14.11 -9.95 -6.90
N PRO A 93 -15.44 -10.09 -6.81
CA PRO A 93 -16.11 -10.66 -5.62
C PRO A 93 -15.67 -12.08 -5.28
#